data_AF-A0A8T0G807-F1
#
_entry.id   AF-A0A8T0G807-F1
#
_cell.length_a   1.000
_cell.length_b   1.000
_cell.length_c   1.000
_cell.angle_alpha   90.00
_cell.angle_beta   90.00
_cell.angle_gamma   90.00
#
_symmetry.space_group_name_H-M   'P 1'
#
loop_
_entity.id
_entity.type
_entity.pdbx_description
1 polymer ?
#
loop_
_entity_poly.entity_id
_entity_poly.type
_entity_poly.pdbx_seq_one_letter_code
_entity_poly.pdbx_strand_id
1 'polypeptide(L)'
;MASGGMSAAKGMTALFRRGNMASAMRLRGGAGMPVGVMEAPSAPLPENAELIWDDGSPFPEPCLDNVAPMVGKFEALAWVTGGMGLFAGIAGLAAWSDKASRIPFAPREYPYDDLRVELGKDPQ
;
A
#
# COMPACT_ATOMS: atom_id res chain seq x y z
N MET A 1 38.43 60.26 -34.73
CA MET A 1 39.19 59.99 -33.50
C MET A 1 38.30 59.17 -32.56
N ALA A 2 38.86 58.05 -32.07
CA ALA A 2 38.36 57.15 -31.02
C ALA A 2 36.99 56.47 -31.23
N SER A 3 36.72 55.21 -30.91
CA SER A 3 37.46 53.95 -30.70
C SER A 3 36.46 53.00 -30.01
N GLY A 4 36.50 51.70 -30.31
CA GLY A 4 35.90 50.65 -29.48
C GLY A 4 34.46 50.33 -29.87
N GLY A 5 34.18 49.29 -30.65
CA GLY A 5 34.54 47.91 -30.34
C GLY A 5 33.39 47.28 -29.57
N MET A 6 32.33 46.85 -30.27
CA MET A 6 31.30 46.02 -29.65
C MET A 6 31.95 44.71 -29.22
N SER A 7 32.27 44.65 -27.93
CA SER A 7 32.93 43.52 -27.28
C SER A 7 32.08 42.26 -27.40
N ALA A 8 32.56 41.31 -28.21
CA ALA A 8 32.08 39.93 -28.28
C ALA A 8 32.23 39.18 -26.94
N ALA A 9 32.80 39.80 -25.89
CA ALA A 9 33.02 39.18 -24.59
C ALA A 9 31.78 39.14 -23.67
N LYS A 10 30.67 39.82 -24.02
CA LYS A 10 29.44 39.77 -23.20
C LYS A 10 28.50 38.59 -23.52
N GLY A 11 28.74 37.87 -24.63
CA GLY A 11 27.86 36.77 -25.08
C GLY A 11 28.24 35.37 -24.58
N MET A 12 29.50 35.13 -24.18
CA MET A 12 29.97 33.77 -23.87
C MET A 12 29.86 33.35 -22.40
N THR A 13 29.52 34.26 -21.48
CA THR A 13 29.40 33.93 -20.05
C THR A 13 28.08 33.24 -19.68
N ALA A 14 27.13 33.16 -20.62
CA ALA A 14 25.85 32.48 -20.41
C ALA A 14 25.91 30.95 -20.67
N LEU A 15 26.97 30.44 -21.32
CA LEU A 15 27.05 29.02 -21.71
C LEU A 15 27.82 28.12 -20.73
N PHE A 16 28.49 28.66 -19.71
CA PHE A 16 29.33 27.88 -18.78
C PHE A 16 28.85 27.85 -17.33
N ARG A 17 27.67 28.39 -17.01
CA ARG A 17 27.04 28.14 -15.70
C ARG A 17 26.15 26.90 -15.73
N ARG A 18 26.66 25.81 -16.32
CA ARG A 18 26.19 24.46 -15.97
C ARG A 18 26.92 24.05 -14.68
N GLY A 19 26.61 24.79 -13.62
CA GLY A 19 27.01 24.41 -12.27
C GLY A 19 26.32 23.10 -11.96
N ASN A 20 27.11 22.05 -11.90
CA ASN A 20 26.72 20.72 -11.49
C ASN A 20 26.32 20.76 -10.02
N MET A 21 25.16 21.33 -9.71
CA MET A 21 24.48 21.13 -8.44
C MET A 21 23.76 19.78 -8.51
N ALA A 22 24.54 18.72 -8.70
CA ALA A 22 24.25 17.46 -8.05
C ALA A 22 24.47 17.69 -6.54
N SER A 23 23.66 18.59 -5.95
CA SER A 23 23.41 18.49 -4.52
C SER A 23 22.76 17.14 -4.38
N ALA A 24 23.39 16.27 -3.60
CA ALA A 24 22.92 14.95 -3.28
C ALA A 24 21.53 15.07 -2.62
N MET A 25 20.49 15.25 -3.42
CA MET A 25 19.14 14.92 -3.05
C MET A 25 19.18 13.41 -2.95
N ARG A 26 19.55 12.94 -1.75
CA ARG A 26 19.50 11.53 -1.39
C ARG A 26 18.11 11.10 -1.82
N LEU A 27 18.05 10.18 -2.79
CA LEU A 27 16.82 9.52 -3.16
C LEU A 27 16.32 8.86 -1.86
N ARG A 28 15.44 9.55 -1.13
CA ARG A 28 14.85 9.08 0.12
C ARG A 28 13.87 7.99 -0.29
N GLY A 29 14.36 6.76 -0.36
CA GLY A 29 13.50 5.59 -0.48
C GLY A 29 12.54 5.59 0.72
N GLY A 30 11.27 5.26 0.48
CA GLY A 30 10.15 5.31 1.44
C GLY A 30 10.27 4.41 2.68
N ALA A 31 11.49 4.03 3.09
CA ALA A 31 11.80 3.34 4.33
C ALA A 31 12.22 4.30 5.47
N GLY A 32 12.34 5.61 5.18
CA GLY A 32 12.76 6.62 6.16
C GLY A 32 14.25 6.50 6.51
N MET A 33 14.95 7.64 6.61
CA MET A 33 16.24 7.68 7.31
C MET A 33 15.96 7.63 8.82
N PRO A 34 16.95 7.28 9.68
CA PRO A 34 16.81 7.46 11.11
C PRO A 34 16.30 8.88 11.40
N VAL A 35 15.13 8.97 12.03
CA VAL A 35 14.51 10.26 12.34
C VAL A 35 15.47 10.99 13.29
N GLY A 36 15.84 12.22 12.94
CA GLY A 36 16.65 13.05 13.81
C GLY A 36 15.95 13.24 15.15
N VAL A 37 16.71 13.35 16.24
CA VAL A 37 16.13 13.73 17.52
C VAL A 37 15.59 15.15 17.37
N MET A 38 14.29 15.34 17.56
CA MET A 38 13.64 16.64 17.50
C MET A 38 14.20 17.53 18.62
N GLU A 39 14.57 18.77 18.30
CA GLU A 39 15.00 19.74 19.32
C GLU A 39 13.86 19.99 20.32
N ALA A 40 14.21 20.19 21.59
CA ALA A 40 13.22 20.45 22.61
C ALA A 40 12.45 21.74 22.26
N PRO A 41 11.10 21.73 22.36
CA PRO A 41 10.30 22.89 21.97
C PRO A 41 10.63 24.10 22.84
N SER A 42 11.03 25.19 22.20
CA SER A 42 11.34 26.47 22.84
C SER A 42 10.08 27.31 23.16
N ALA A 43 8.95 26.90 22.59
CA ALA A 43 7.64 27.55 22.72
C ALA A 43 6.55 26.47 22.83
N PRO A 44 5.37 26.80 23.41
CA PRO A 44 4.24 25.88 23.41
C PRO A 44 3.87 25.48 21.99
N LEU A 45 3.74 24.16 21.76
CA LEU A 45 3.36 23.60 20.47
C LEU A 45 1.93 24.03 20.09
N PRO A 46 1.67 24.29 18.80
CA PRO A 46 0.30 24.42 18.30
C PRO A 46 -0.51 23.16 18.63
N GLU A 47 -1.80 23.32 18.95
CA GLU A 47 -2.72 22.21 19.26
C GLU A 47 -2.69 21.11 18.18
N ASN A 48 -2.60 21.52 16.93
CA ASN A 48 -2.60 20.63 15.76
C ASN A 48 -1.19 20.27 15.25
N ALA A 49 -0.15 20.44 16.07
CA ALA A 49 1.22 20.01 15.71
C ALA A 49 1.33 18.49 15.52
N GLU A 50 0.48 17.71 16.20
CA GLU A 50 0.36 16.26 16.07
C GLU A 50 -0.17 15.79 14.69
N LEU A 51 -0.85 16.67 13.96
CA LEU A 51 -1.40 16.37 12.62
C LEU A 51 -0.37 16.61 11.52
N ILE A 52 0.83 17.06 11.88
CA ILE A 52 1.93 17.33 10.98
C ILE A 52 3.05 16.35 11.31
N TRP A 53 3.37 15.49 10.36
CA TRP A 53 4.50 14.59 10.46
C TRP A 53 5.76 15.41 10.20
N ASP A 54 6.43 15.80 11.28
CA ASP A 54 7.74 16.42 11.22
C ASP A 54 8.84 15.34 11.33
N ASP A 55 9.39 14.94 10.19
CA ASP A 55 10.54 14.02 10.12
C ASP A 55 11.89 14.77 10.10
N GLY A 56 11.89 16.07 10.42
CA GLY A 56 13.04 16.96 10.30
C GLY A 56 13.37 17.35 8.86
N SER A 57 12.46 17.12 7.90
CA SER A 57 12.62 17.61 6.53
C SER A 57 12.15 19.06 6.39
N PRO A 58 12.61 19.79 5.35
CA PRO A 58 12.11 21.13 5.06
C PRO A 58 10.62 21.19 4.68
N PHE A 59 9.99 20.03 4.43
CA PHE A 59 8.62 19.91 3.95
C PHE A 59 7.87 18.87 4.79
N PRO A 60 7.45 19.23 6.01
CA PRO A 60 6.68 18.33 6.86
C PRO A 60 5.33 18.04 6.21
N GLU A 61 4.93 16.77 6.22
CA GLU A 61 3.73 16.29 5.55
C GLU A 61 2.58 16.16 6.56
N PRO A 62 1.30 16.31 6.16
CA PRO A 62 0.19 15.99 7.05
C PRO A 62 0.24 14.51 7.48
N CYS A 63 0.10 14.22 8.78
CA CYS A 63 0.04 12.85 9.31
C CYS A 63 -1.11 12.03 8.72
N LEU A 64 -2.14 12.71 8.22
CA LEU A 64 -3.27 12.10 7.52
C LEU A 64 -3.18 12.49 6.04
N ASP A 65 -2.85 11.50 5.21
CA ASP A 65 -3.20 11.54 3.79
C ASP A 65 -4.68 11.91 3.70
N ASN A 66 -4.99 12.94 2.92
CA ASN A 66 -6.31 13.48 2.68
C ASN A 66 -7.37 12.37 2.78
N VAL A 67 -8.06 12.30 3.92
CA VAL A 67 -8.83 11.11 4.30
C VAL A 67 -9.87 10.92 3.21
N ALA A 68 -9.80 9.78 2.51
CA ALA A 68 -10.83 9.43 1.52
C ALA A 68 -12.20 9.67 2.17
N PRO A 69 -13.17 10.27 1.44
CA PRO A 69 -14.44 10.64 2.04
C PRO A 69 -15.00 9.45 2.82
N MET A 70 -15.20 9.66 4.12
CA MET A 70 -15.62 8.60 5.03
C MET A 70 -16.91 7.97 4.50
N VAL A 71 -16.82 6.70 4.12
CA VAL A 71 -17.95 5.92 3.65
C VAL A 71 -18.97 5.82 4.78
N GLY A 72 -20.25 6.09 4.50
CA GLY A 72 -21.29 6.05 5.52
C GLY A 72 -21.43 4.65 6.12
N LYS A 73 -21.84 4.54 7.40
CA LYS A 73 -21.97 3.23 8.09
C LYS A 73 -22.81 2.20 7.33
N PHE A 74 -23.88 2.64 6.66
CA PHE A 74 -24.75 1.76 5.88
C PHE A 74 -24.18 1.43 4.51
N GLU A 75 -23.41 2.35 3.92
CA GLU A 75 -22.71 2.11 2.67
C GLU A 75 -21.59 1.10 2.87
N ALA A 76 -20.79 1.25 3.94
CA ALA A 76 -19.79 0.26 4.34
C ALA A 76 -20.42 -1.12 4.61
N LEU A 77 -21.56 -1.15 5.31
CA LEU A 77 -22.30 -2.40 5.54
C LEU A 77 -22.78 -3.02 4.23
N ALA A 78 -23.27 -2.22 3.28
CA ALA A 78 -23.71 -2.69 1.97
C ALA A 78 -22.56 -3.28 1.16
N TRP A 79 -21.38 -2.66 1.17
CA TRP A 79 -20.18 -3.19 0.52
C TRP A 79 -19.75 -4.54 1.10
N VAL A 80 -19.71 -4.66 2.43
CA VAL A 80 -19.34 -5.91 3.10
C VAL A 80 -20.39 -6.99 2.83
N THR A 81 -21.67 -6.69 3.04
CA THR A 81 -22.76 -7.66 2.89
C THR A 81 -22.93 -8.05 1.42
N GLY A 82 -22.81 -7.10 0.49
CA GLY A 82 -22.87 -7.36 -0.94
C GLY A 82 -21.70 -8.21 -1.43
N GLY A 83 -20.47 -7.90 -1.00
CA GLY A 83 -19.29 -8.69 -1.31
C GLY A 83 -19.40 -10.12 -0.77
N MET A 84 -19.71 -10.28 0.51
CA MET A 84 -19.87 -11.60 1.14
C MET A 84 -21.06 -12.38 0.55
N GLY A 85 -22.17 -11.70 0.27
CA GLY A 85 -23.37 -12.29 -0.32
C GLY A 85 -23.13 -12.82 -1.73
N LEU A 86 -22.32 -12.14 -2.55
CA LEU A 86 -21.92 -12.62 -3.86
C LEU A 86 -21.14 -13.94 -3.75
N PHE A 87 -20.14 -14.02 -2.87
CA PHE A 87 -19.36 -15.24 -2.68
C PHE A 87 -20.21 -16.38 -2.12
N ALA A 88 -21.09 -16.10 -1.17
CA ALA A 88 -22.04 -17.08 -0.65
C ALA A 88 -22.99 -17.59 -1.75
N GLY A 89 -23.46 -16.69 -2.62
CA GLY A 89 -24.28 -17.05 -3.78
C GLY A 89 -23.55 -17.95 -4.76
N ILE A 90 -22.30 -17.62 -5.11
CA ILE A 90 -21.46 -18.45 -5.98
C ILE A 90 -21.22 -19.83 -5.34
N ALA A 91 -20.88 -19.87 -4.05
CA ALA A 91 -20.67 -21.13 -3.33
C ALA A 91 -21.95 -21.98 -3.29
N GLY A 92 -23.11 -21.36 -3.07
CA GLY A 92 -24.41 -22.04 -3.10
C GLY A 92 -24.75 -22.60 -4.48
N LEU A 93 -24.50 -21.83 -5.55
CA LEU A 93 -24.68 -22.30 -6.92
C LEU A 93 -23.69 -23.43 -7.28
N ALA A 94 -22.45 -23.33 -6.80
CA ALA A 94 -21.45 -24.37 -6.97
C ALA A 94 -21.90 -25.66 -6.27
N ALA A 95 -22.36 -25.59 -5.02
CA ALA A 95 -22.88 -26.74 -4.28
C ALA A 95 -24.16 -27.31 -4.92
N TRP A 96 -25.03 -26.48 -5.48
CA TRP A 96 -26.22 -26.95 -6.20
C TRP A 96 -25.87 -27.61 -7.54
N SER A 97 -24.86 -27.08 -8.23
CA SER A 97 -24.33 -27.65 -9.47
C SER A 97 -23.43 -28.86 -9.24
N ASP A 98 -22.89 -29.01 -8.01
CA ASP A 98 -22.10 -30.14 -7.53
C ASP A 98 -23.00 -31.36 -7.35
N LYS A 99 -23.44 -31.85 -8.50
CA LYS A 99 -23.98 -33.17 -8.63
C LYS A 99 -22.82 -34.11 -8.32
N ALA A 100 -22.78 -34.64 -7.11
CA ALA A 100 -21.85 -35.69 -6.63
C ALA A 100 -21.77 -36.96 -7.53
N SER A 101 -22.49 -36.98 -8.66
CA SER A 101 -22.65 -38.05 -9.64
C SER A 101 -22.04 -37.75 -11.02
N ARG A 102 -21.38 -36.60 -11.24
CA ARG A 102 -20.63 -36.35 -12.51
C ARG A 102 -19.28 -37.05 -12.59
N ILE A 103 -18.84 -37.60 -11.46
CA ILE A 103 -17.64 -38.41 -11.38
C ILE A 103 -17.91 -39.74 -12.12
N PRO A 104 -17.18 -40.08 -13.20
CA PRO A 104 -17.45 -41.29 -13.98
C PRO A 104 -16.92 -42.56 -13.31
N PHE A 105 -16.32 -42.44 -12.12
CA PHE A 105 -15.74 -43.55 -11.36
C PHE A 105 -16.55 -43.84 -10.10
N ALA A 106 -16.68 -45.13 -9.78
CA ALA A 106 -17.29 -45.57 -8.54
C ALA A 106 -16.45 -45.08 -7.33
N PRO A 107 -17.09 -44.84 -6.18
CA PRO A 107 -16.38 -44.60 -4.93
C PRO A 107 -15.39 -45.73 -4.64
N ARG A 108 -14.26 -45.39 -4.01
CA ARG A 108 -13.24 -46.37 -3.66
C ARG A 108 -13.75 -47.26 -2.52
N GLU A 109 -13.93 -48.53 -2.83
CA GLU A 109 -14.23 -49.56 -1.83
C GLU A 109 -12.93 -50.05 -1.20
N TYR A 110 -12.92 -50.20 0.13
CA TYR A 110 -11.80 -50.74 0.87
C TYR A 110 -12.14 -52.10 1.49
N PRO A 111 -11.20 -53.07 1.51
CA PRO A 111 -11.37 -54.34 2.21
C PRO A 111 -11.57 -54.15 3.72
N TYR A 112 -12.04 -55.21 4.40
CA TYR A 112 -12.23 -55.23 5.86
C TYR A 112 -13.25 -54.20 6.38
N ASP A 113 -14.44 -54.16 5.77
CA ASP A 113 -15.53 -53.26 6.17
C ASP A 113 -15.09 -51.79 6.19
N ASP A 114 -14.54 -51.30 5.08
CA ASP A 114 -14.03 -49.93 4.92
C ASP A 114 -12.90 -49.55 5.90
N LEU A 115 -12.02 -50.51 6.22
CA LEU A 115 -10.91 -50.32 7.17
C LEU A 115 -11.37 -49.75 8.52
N ARG A 116 -12.57 -50.15 8.95
CA ARG A 116 -13.26 -49.58 10.12
C ARG A 116 -12.44 -49.67 11.39
N VAL A 117 -11.79 -50.79 11.62
CA VAL A 117 -10.97 -51.05 12.81
C VAL A 117 -9.67 -50.22 12.74
N GLU A 118 -9.09 -50.11 11.56
CA GLU A 118 -7.88 -49.34 11.27
C GLU A 118 -8.11 -47.83 11.36
N LEU A 119 -9.33 -47.37 11.09
CA LEU A 119 -9.78 -45.99 11.33
C LEU A 119 -10.17 -45.71 12.80
N GLY A 120 -10.03 -46.70 13.69
CA GLY A 120 -10.24 -46.54 15.13
C GLY A 120 -11.70 -46.65 15.58
N LYS A 121 -12.58 -47.27 14.79
CA LYS A 121 -13.92 -47.66 15.27
C LYS A 121 -13.86 -49.01 15.97
N ASP A 122 -14.78 -49.24 16.91
CA ASP A 122 -14.77 -50.41 17.78
C ASP A 122 -14.87 -51.74 17.02
N PRO A 123 -14.13 -52.81 17.38
CA PRO A 123 -14.33 -54.13 16.78
C PRO A 123 -15.76 -54.64 17.02
N GLN A 124 -16.34 -55.31 16.01
CA GLN A 124 -17.66 -55.97 16.13
C GLN A 124 -17.52 -57.34 16.79
#